data_AF-A0A6C0D9Z2-F1
#
_entry.id   AF-A0A6C0D9Z2-F1
#
_cell.length_a   1.000
_cell.length_b   1.000
_cell.length_c   1.000
_cell.angle_alpha   90.00
_cell.angle_beta   90.00
_cell.angle_gamma   90.00
#
_symmetry.space_group_name_H-M   'P 1'
#
loop_
_entity.id
_entity.type
_entity.pdbx_description
1 polymer ?
#
loop_
_entity_poly.entity_id
_entity_poly.type
_entity_poly.pdbx_seq_one_letter_code
_entity_poly.pdbx_strand_id
1 'polypeptide(L)'
;MNLLLLCLMNLLLSSETHRIISTKLCKNCKYFIAHKKECAMFGDTDFVNGKHDYNYAKTARDNENKCGADANYFEENTNKIITVPYYFILNSISYWPLMPIVVLFFIYIDALYKLTHHIL
;
A
#
# COMPACT_ATOMS: atom_id res chain seq x y z
N MET A 1 -18.49 -54.88 1.08
CA MET A 1 -17.90 -53.93 0.09
C MET A 1 -18.94 -52.85 -0.24
N ASN A 2 -19.61 -52.32 0.78
CA ASN A 2 -19.27 -51.15 1.61
C ASN A 2 -19.69 -49.84 0.94
N LEU A 3 -21.00 -49.57 1.00
CA LEU A 3 -21.66 -48.30 0.68
C LEU A 3 -20.96 -47.10 1.36
N LEU A 4 -20.37 -47.34 2.54
CA LEU A 4 -19.54 -46.39 3.28
C LEU A 4 -18.29 -45.93 2.50
N LEU A 5 -17.68 -46.83 1.72
CA LEU A 5 -16.49 -46.55 0.90
C LEU A 5 -16.86 -45.68 -0.32
N LEU A 6 -18.03 -45.92 -0.92
CA LEU A 6 -18.58 -45.08 -1.99
C LEU A 6 -18.95 -43.67 -1.48
N CYS A 7 -19.47 -43.53 -0.26
CA CYS A 7 -19.70 -42.23 0.35
C CYS A 7 -18.40 -41.46 0.64
N LEU A 8 -17.37 -42.15 1.15
CA LEU A 8 -16.05 -41.55 1.42
C LEU A 8 -15.35 -41.07 0.14
N MET A 9 -15.47 -41.82 -0.97
CA MET A 9 -14.90 -41.41 -2.26
C MET A 9 -15.59 -40.17 -2.85
N ASN A 10 -16.90 -40.02 -2.67
CA ASN A 10 -17.63 -38.83 -3.11
C ASN A 10 -17.31 -37.59 -2.25
N LEU A 11 -17.04 -37.77 -0.96
CA LEU A 11 -16.60 -36.68 -0.08
C LEU A 11 -15.20 -36.16 -0.45
N LEU A 12 -14.27 -37.05 -0.80
CA LEU A 12 -12.91 -36.66 -1.20
C LEU A 12 -12.86 -35.93 -2.56
N LEU A 13 -13.75 -36.27 -3.52
CA LEU A 13 -13.86 -35.52 -4.78
C LEU A 13 -14.35 -34.08 -4.60
N SER A 14 -15.12 -33.81 -3.55
CA SER A 14 -15.66 -32.47 -3.28
C SER A 14 -14.66 -31.51 -2.60
N SER A 15 -13.56 -32.02 -2.01
CA SER A 15 -12.56 -31.17 -1.35
C SER A 15 -11.53 -30.53 -2.28
N GLU A 16 -11.47 -30.92 -3.55
CA GLU A 16 -10.49 -30.41 -4.53
C GLU A 16 -10.87 -29.05 -5.15
N THR A 17 -12.11 -28.56 -5.01
CA THR A 17 -12.61 -27.41 -5.78
C THR A 17 -12.41 -26.03 -5.14
N HIS A 18 -11.81 -25.95 -3.96
CA HIS A 18 -11.42 -24.67 -3.35
C HIS A 18 -9.90 -24.57 -3.14
N ARG A 19 -9.13 -24.83 -4.20
CA ARG A 19 -7.84 -24.13 -4.32
C ARG A 19 -8.16 -22.66 -4.55
N ILE A 20 -8.27 -21.91 -3.46
CA ILE A 20 -8.22 -20.45 -3.48
C ILE A 20 -6.86 -20.11 -4.07
N ILE A 21 -6.79 -19.93 -5.39
CA ILE A 21 -5.61 -19.39 -6.05
C ILE A 21 -5.42 -18.03 -5.41
N SER A 22 -4.41 -17.91 -4.55
CA SER A 22 -4.17 -16.68 -3.81
C SER A 22 -3.85 -15.61 -4.84
N THR A 23 -4.84 -14.77 -5.13
CA THR A 23 -4.67 -13.74 -6.13
C THR A 23 -3.64 -12.75 -5.60
N LYS A 24 -2.49 -12.68 -6.25
CA LYS A 24 -1.38 -11.81 -5.83
C LYS A 24 -1.85 -10.35 -5.87
N LEU A 25 -2.02 -9.77 -4.69
CA LEU A 25 -2.52 -8.39 -4.56
C LEU A 25 -1.40 -7.39 -4.80
N CYS A 26 -1.63 -6.36 -5.62
CA CYS A 26 -0.65 -5.29 -5.85
C CYS A 26 -0.16 -4.66 -4.54
N LYS A 27 -1.02 -4.50 -3.53
CA LYS A 27 -0.64 -3.98 -2.20
C LYS A 27 0.48 -4.78 -1.50
N ASN A 28 0.68 -6.02 -1.93
CA ASN A 28 1.70 -6.92 -1.41
C ASN A 28 2.98 -6.91 -2.24
N CYS A 29 2.98 -6.26 -3.39
CA CYS A 29 4.12 -6.17 -4.29
C CYS A 29 5.14 -5.13 -3.79
N LYS A 30 6.42 -5.43 -3.92
CA LYS A 30 7.55 -4.53 -3.62
C LYS A 30 7.51 -3.24 -4.46
N TYR A 31 6.98 -3.32 -5.68
CA TYR A 31 6.91 -2.20 -6.62
C TYR A 31 5.65 -1.34 -6.47
N PHE A 32 4.76 -1.62 -5.52
CA PHE A 32 3.52 -0.87 -5.38
C PHE A 32 3.69 0.39 -4.54
N ILE A 33 3.34 1.53 -5.12
CA ILE A 33 3.37 2.83 -4.46
C ILE A 33 1.97 3.13 -3.92
N ALA A 34 1.76 2.85 -2.62
CA ALA A 34 0.42 2.85 -2.02
C ALA A 34 -0.32 4.19 -2.09
N HIS A 35 0.37 5.30 -1.86
CA HIS A 35 -0.26 6.63 -1.79
C HIS A 35 -0.74 7.14 -3.17
N LYS A 36 -0.10 6.70 -4.27
CA LYS A 36 -0.50 7.06 -5.64
C LYS A 36 -1.25 5.95 -6.38
N LYS A 37 -1.30 4.74 -5.81
CA LYS A 37 -1.84 3.53 -6.44
C LYS A 37 -1.12 3.20 -7.77
N GLU A 38 0.18 3.50 -7.82
CA GLU A 38 1.05 3.33 -8.98
C GLU A 38 1.95 2.09 -8.85
N CYS A 39 2.50 1.64 -9.97
CA CYS A 39 3.50 0.57 -10.02
C CYS A 39 4.85 1.12 -10.46
N ALA A 40 5.81 1.15 -9.53
CA ALA A 40 7.17 1.66 -9.74
C ALA A 40 7.97 0.90 -10.81
N MET A 41 7.53 -0.33 -11.15
CA MET A 41 8.20 -1.16 -12.15
C MET A 41 7.87 -0.73 -13.59
N PHE A 42 6.70 -0.13 -13.80
CA PHE A 42 6.23 0.24 -15.12
C PHE A 42 5.98 1.73 -15.17
N GLY A 43 6.70 2.44 -16.01
CA GLY A 43 6.56 3.88 -16.18
C GLY A 43 7.56 4.41 -17.19
N ASP A 44 7.44 5.69 -17.48
CA ASP A 44 8.35 6.40 -18.37
C ASP A 44 9.13 7.43 -17.59
N THR A 45 10.37 7.66 -18.00
CA THR A 45 11.22 8.70 -17.42
C THR A 45 11.33 9.83 -18.41
N ASP A 46 10.93 11.02 -18.01
CA ASP A 46 11.19 12.22 -18.78
C ASP A 46 12.68 12.57 -18.65
N PHE A 47 13.42 12.41 -19.74
CA PHE A 47 14.86 12.65 -19.78
C PHE A 47 15.23 14.14 -19.69
N VAL A 48 14.28 15.06 -19.89
CA VAL A 48 14.55 16.51 -19.86
C VAL A 48 14.53 17.02 -18.43
N ASN A 49 13.55 16.59 -17.63
CA ASN A 49 13.36 17.09 -16.25
C ASN A 49 13.61 16.03 -15.16
N GLY A 50 13.87 14.78 -15.54
CA GLY A 50 14.14 13.68 -14.62
C GLY A 50 12.91 13.17 -13.86
N LYS A 51 11.70 13.56 -14.24
CA LYS A 51 10.47 13.07 -13.61
C LYS A 51 10.16 11.65 -14.09
N HIS A 52 9.84 10.78 -13.13
CA HIS A 52 9.30 9.44 -13.40
C HIS A 52 7.77 9.49 -13.34
N ASP A 53 7.13 9.11 -14.44
CA ASP A 53 5.68 8.94 -14.53
C ASP A 53 5.35 7.44 -14.52
N TYR A 54 4.81 6.96 -13.40
CA TYR A 54 4.53 5.55 -13.22
C TYR A 54 3.12 5.21 -13.68
N ASN A 55 2.97 4.03 -14.28
CA ASN A 55 1.68 3.51 -14.63
C ASN A 55 0.87 3.17 -13.36
N TYR A 56 -0.43 3.42 -13.41
CA TYR A 56 -1.35 2.94 -12.39
C TYR A 56 -1.24 1.41 -12.24
N ALA A 57 -1.25 0.93 -11.00
CA ALA A 57 -1.10 -0.49 -10.70
C ALA A 57 -2.23 -1.33 -11.31
N LYS A 58 -3.45 -0.77 -11.37
CA LYS A 58 -4.58 -1.40 -12.06
C LYS A 58 -4.31 -1.54 -13.56
N THR A 59 -3.88 -0.48 -14.22
CA THR A 59 -3.56 -0.51 -15.65
C THR A 59 -2.41 -1.46 -15.97
N ALA A 60 -1.41 -1.57 -15.09
CA ALA A 60 -0.34 -2.56 -15.21
C ALA A 60 -0.84 -4.00 -15.01
N ARG A 61 -1.85 -4.21 -14.15
CA ARG A 61 -2.51 -5.50 -13.92
C ARG A 61 -3.39 -5.94 -15.09
N ASP A 62 -4.07 -4.99 -15.72
CA ASP A 62 -5.01 -5.26 -16.82
C ASP A 62 -4.29 -5.41 -18.18
N ASN A 63 -2.96 -5.26 -18.22
CA ASN A 63 -2.16 -5.35 -19.43
C ASN A 63 -1.23 -6.57 -19.39
N GLU A 64 -1.43 -7.50 -20.31
CA GLU A 64 -0.65 -8.76 -20.42
C GLU A 64 0.82 -8.53 -20.78
N ASN A 65 1.15 -7.42 -21.44
CA ASN A 65 2.55 -7.03 -21.70
C ASN A 65 3.22 -6.38 -20.48
N LYS A 66 2.49 -6.16 -19.40
CA LYS A 66 2.98 -5.66 -18.11
C LYS A 66 2.76 -6.75 -17.06
N CYS A 67 2.09 -6.43 -15.95
CA CYS A 67 1.90 -7.39 -14.86
C CYS A 67 0.92 -8.51 -15.21
N GLY A 68 -0.05 -8.26 -16.09
CA GLY A 68 -1.07 -9.23 -16.52
C GLY A 68 -1.97 -9.73 -15.40
N ALA A 69 -2.99 -10.53 -15.74
CA ALA A 69 -3.93 -11.10 -14.76
C ALA A 69 -3.28 -12.14 -13.82
N ASP A 70 -2.11 -12.68 -14.16
CA ASP A 70 -1.38 -13.68 -13.36
C ASP A 70 -0.23 -13.10 -12.51
N ALA A 71 0.02 -11.80 -12.64
CA ALA A 71 1.02 -11.06 -11.87
C ALA A 71 2.43 -11.56 -12.18
N ASN A 72 2.76 -11.56 -13.47
CA ASN A 72 3.99 -12.12 -14.04
C ASN A 72 5.25 -11.52 -13.39
N TYR A 73 5.18 -10.25 -12.99
CA TYR A 73 6.28 -9.50 -12.37
C TYR A 73 6.07 -9.21 -10.88
N PHE A 74 5.25 -10.03 -10.21
CA PHE A 74 5.01 -9.86 -8.78
C PHE A 74 6.22 -10.29 -7.96
N GLU A 75 6.78 -9.35 -7.20
CA GLU A 75 7.74 -9.61 -6.14
C GLU A 75 7.13 -9.29 -4.78
N GLU A 76 7.17 -10.24 -3.86
CA GLU A 76 6.64 -10.02 -2.52
C GLU A 76 7.46 -8.98 -1.75
N ASN A 77 6.77 -8.01 -1.15
CA ASN A 77 7.40 -7.05 -0.26
C ASN A 77 7.61 -7.67 1.12
N THR A 78 8.83 -8.14 1.39
CA THR A 78 9.24 -8.67 2.70
C THR A 78 9.41 -7.58 3.76
N ASN A 79 9.57 -6.32 3.35
CA ASN A 79 9.87 -5.18 4.21
C ASN A 79 8.68 -4.20 4.35
N LYS A 80 7.44 -4.71 4.34
CA LYS A 80 6.22 -3.88 4.52
C LYS A 80 6.21 -3.03 5.77
N ILE A 81 6.78 -3.56 6.86
CA ILE A 81 6.87 -2.88 8.16
C ILE A 81 7.65 -1.57 8.03
N ILE A 82 8.61 -1.50 7.11
CA ILE A 82 9.46 -0.31 6.89
C ILE A 82 8.88 0.58 5.78
N THR A 83 8.41 -0.04 4.69
CA THR A 83 8.00 0.69 3.48
C THR A 83 6.68 1.46 3.66
N VAL A 84 5.71 0.92 4.40
CA VAL A 84 4.43 1.61 4.66
C VAL A 84 4.62 2.92 5.44
N PRO A 85 5.29 2.95 6.61
CA PRO A 85 5.55 4.20 7.31
C PRO A 85 6.47 5.15 6.54
N TYR A 86 7.44 4.63 5.77
CA TYR A 86 8.31 5.48 4.93
C TYR A 86 7.53 6.32 3.93
N TYR A 87 6.63 5.72 3.14
CA TYR A 87 5.81 6.47 2.18
C TYR A 87 4.77 7.36 2.85
N PHE A 88 4.28 6.98 4.03
CA PHE A 88 3.41 7.84 4.82
C PHE A 88 4.13 9.12 5.30
N ILE A 89 5.37 8.98 5.79
CA ILE A 89 6.21 10.12 6.18
C ILE A 89 6.57 10.96 4.96
N LEU A 90 7.02 10.35 3.86
CA LEU A 90 7.41 11.07 2.65
C LEU A 90 6.27 11.97 2.12
N ASN A 91 5.03 11.49 2.16
CA ASN A 91 3.85 12.28 1.81
C ASN A 91 3.52 13.36 2.87
N SER A 92 3.77 13.07 4.14
CA SER A 92 3.55 13.99 5.26
C SER A 92 4.61 15.10 5.36
N ILE A 93 5.79 14.93 4.74
CA ILE A 93 6.86 15.95 4.70
C ILE A 93 6.36 17.27 4.09
N SER A 94 5.35 17.23 3.22
CA SER A 94 4.72 18.44 2.69
C SER A 94 4.10 19.34 3.77
N TYR A 95 3.74 18.79 4.95
CA TYR A 95 3.15 19.51 6.08
C TYR A 95 4.02 19.46 7.36
N TRP A 96 5.00 18.57 7.41
CA TRP A 96 5.93 18.39 8.53
C TRP A 96 6.63 19.68 9.01
N PRO A 97 7.10 20.62 8.15
CA PRO A 97 7.77 21.83 8.66
C PRO A 97 6.82 22.77 9.42
N LEU A 98 5.50 22.62 9.27
CA LEU A 98 4.51 23.47 9.95
C LEU A 98 4.08 22.92 11.32
N MET A 99 4.25 21.63 11.59
CA MET A 99 3.83 21.03 12.87
C MET A 99 4.52 21.64 14.10
N PRO A 100 5.84 21.90 14.11
CA PRO A 100 6.48 22.59 15.23
C PRO A 100 5.94 24.00 15.45
N ILE A 101 5.61 24.72 14.37
CA ILE A 101 5.07 26.08 14.41
C ILE A 101 3.68 26.08 15.04
N VAL A 102 2.82 25.12 14.68
CA VAL A 102 1.48 24.98 15.26
C VAL A 102 1.56 24.68 16.77
N VAL A 103 2.46 23.79 17.19
CA VAL A 103 2.65 23.47 18.61
C VAL A 103 3.15 24.69 19.39
N LEU A 104 4.14 25.41 18.86
CA LEU A 104 4.64 26.64 19.48
C LEU A 104 3.56 27.72 19.57
N PHE A 105 2.68 27.82 18.57
CA PHE A 105 1.56 28.75 18.59
C PHE A 105 0.58 28.44 19.72
N PHE A 106 0.21 27.18 19.92
CA PHE A 106 -0.66 26.79 21.03
C PHE A 106 -0.02 27.03 22.40
N ILE A 107 1.28 26.74 22.54
CA ILE A 107 2.03 27.04 23.78
C ILE A 107 2.03 28.55 24.06
N TYR A 108 2.24 29.38 23.03
CA TYR A 108 2.24 30.83 23.15
C TYR A 108 0.87 31.38 23.57
N ILE A 109 -0.21 30.89 22.97
CA ILE A 109 -1.58 31.28 23.32
C ILE A 109 -1.92 30.87 24.76
N ASP A 110 -1.57 29.65 25.18
CA ASP A 110 -1.79 29.19 26.57
C ASP A 110 -0.99 30.03 27.58
N ALA A 111 0.26 30.39 27.24
CA ALA A 111 1.08 31.26 28.07
C ALA A 111 0.49 32.67 28.19
N LEU A 112 0.02 33.26 27.09
CA LEU A 112 -0.65 34.56 27.09
C LEU A 112 -1.94 34.54 27.93
N TYR A 113 -2.77 33.51 27.74
CA TYR A 113 -4.02 33.35 28.48
C TYR A 113 -3.78 33.32 29.99
N LYS A 114 -2.81 32.50 30.43
CA LYS A 114 -2.38 32.45 31.83
C LYS A 114 -1.88 33.80 32.31
N LEU A 115 -1.06 34.51 31.54
CA LEU A 115 -0.54 35.82 31.94
C LEU A 115 -1.67 36.84 32.15
N THR A 116 -2.68 36.86 31.27
CA THR A 116 -3.79 37.82 31.34
C THR A 116 -4.83 37.52 32.42
N HIS A 117 -4.98 36.27 32.85
CA HIS A 117 -5.95 35.86 33.88
C HIS A 117 -5.35 35.62 35.27
N HIS A 118 -4.03 35.71 35.41
CA HIS A 118 -3.36 35.67 36.72
C HIS A 118 -2.94 37.05 37.24
N ILE A 119 -3.00 38.10 36.41
CA ILE A 119 -2.59 39.48 36.72
C ILE A 119 -3.81 40.41 36.98
N LEU A 120 -5.04 39.95 36.77
CA LEU A 120 -6.27 40.67 37.11
C LEU A 120 -6.88 40.16 38.42
#